data_AF-A0A9E1BA26-F1
#
_entry.id   AF-A0A9E1BA26-F1
#
_cell.length_a   1.000
_cell.length_b   1.000
_cell.length_c   1.000
_cell.angle_alpha   90.00
_cell.angle_beta   90.00
_cell.angle_gamma   90.00
#
_symmetry.space_group_name_H-M   'P 1'
#
loop_
_entity.id
_entity.type
_entity.pdbx_description
1 polymer ?
#
loop_
_entity_poly.entity_id
_entity_poly.type
_entity_poly.pdbx_seq_one_letter_code
_entity_poly.pdbx_strand_id
1 'polypeptide(L)' 'MSVAISTALWKPNVIYGRFIILDESILNSAYIQLFVLERYDPKVFEPVILDGAAKVYRLKR' A
#
# COMPACT_ATOMS: atom_id res chain seq x y z
N MET A 1 -24.22 -19.21 25.52
CA MET A 1 -24.92 -18.10 24.85
C MET A 1 -23.90 -16.98 24.66
N SER A 2 -23.65 -16.62 23.39
CA SER A 2 -22.63 -15.66 22.90
C SER A 2 -22.85 -14.25 23.49
N VAL A 3 -21.91 -13.30 23.57
CA VAL A 3 -21.18 -12.70 22.45
C VAL A 3 -19.88 -12.05 22.92
N ALA A 4 -18.76 -12.42 22.30
CA ALA A 4 -17.54 -11.63 22.29
C ALA A 4 -17.80 -10.35 21.47
N ILE A 5 -17.66 -9.18 22.11
CA ILE A 5 -17.83 -7.90 21.45
C ILE A 5 -16.65 -7.72 20.50
N SER A 6 -16.89 -8.01 19.22
CA SER A 6 -16.02 -7.65 18.11
C SER A 6 -15.75 -6.15 18.15
N THR A 7 -14.61 -5.77 18.70
CA THR A 7 -13.99 -4.47 18.45
C THR A 7 -12.98 -4.64 17.32
N ALA A 8 -13.46 -5.13 16.19
CA ALA A 8 -12.89 -4.75 14.91
C ALA A 8 -13.13 -3.24 14.78
N LEU A 9 -12.13 -2.45 15.18
CA LEU A 9 -12.03 -1.03 14.89
C LEU A 9 -12.29 -0.86 13.40
N TRP A 10 -13.49 -0.38 13.08
CA TRP A 10 -13.95 -0.08 11.74
C TRP A 10 -12.98 0.94 11.13
N LYS A 11 -11.99 0.47 10.37
CA LYS A 11 -11.17 1.31 9.49
C LYS A 11 -12.04 1.44 8.24
N PRO A 12 -12.68 2.59 7.98
CA PRO A 12 -13.55 2.72 6.81
C PRO A 12 -12.76 2.30 5.59
N ASN A 13 -13.38 1.45 4.75
CA ASN A 13 -12.92 1.25 3.39
C ASN A 13 -12.66 2.63 2.80
N VAL A 14 -11.39 3.00 2.63
CA VAL A 14 -11.08 4.25 1.94
C VAL A 14 -11.30 3.95 0.48
N ILE A 15 -12.56 4.08 0.05
CA ILE A 15 -12.93 4.00 -1.35
C ILE A 15 -12.38 5.27 -1.98
N TYR A 16 -11.16 5.21 -2.50
CA TYR A 16 -10.59 6.28 -3.30
C TYR A 16 -11.29 6.28 -4.67
N GLY A 17 -12.44 6.93 -4.76
CA GLY A 17 -13.01 7.38 -6.04
C GLY A 17 -12.18 8.54 -6.62
N ARG A 18 -10.87 8.33 -6.75
CA ARG A 18 -9.91 9.35 -7.17
C ARG A 18 -9.07 8.79 -8.31
N PHE A 19 -8.96 9.57 -9.37
CA PHE A 19 -8.04 9.32 -10.46
C PHE A 19 -6.85 10.25 -10.32
N ILE A 20 -5.67 9.77 -10.71
CA ILE A 20 -4.43 10.55 -10.68
C ILE A 20 -3.98 10.69 -12.14
N ILE A 21 -3.74 11.92 -12.59
CA ILE A 21 -3.19 12.20 -13.92
C ILE A 21 -1.69 12.39 -13.75
N LEU A 22 -0.91 11.60 -14.47
CA LEU A 22 0.54 11.53 -14.38
C LEU A 22 1.15 11.53 -15.78
N ASP A 23 2.37 12.07 -15.92
CA ASP A 23 3.21 11.75 -17.07
C ASP A 23 3.91 10.39 -16.89
N GLU A 24 4.55 9.91 -17.95
CA GLU A 24 5.24 8.62 -17.97
C GLU A 24 6.40 8.54 -16.97
N SER A 25 7.12 9.63 -16.74
CA SER A 25 8.25 9.65 -15.80
C SER A 25 7.79 9.45 -14.36
N ILE A 26 6.67 10.08 -13.99
CA ILE A 26 6.08 9.93 -12.65
C ILE A 26 5.40 8.57 -12.52
N LEU A 27 4.73 8.08 -13.56
CA LEU A 27 4.17 6.73 -13.58
C LEU A 27 5.23 5.67 -13.29
N ASN A 28 6.45 5.84 -13.82
CA ASN A 28 7.57 4.93 -13.61
C ASN A 28 8.40 5.22 -12.33
N SER A 29 8.04 6.25 -11.55
CA SER A 29 8.75 6.59 -10.31
C SER A 29 8.55 5.51 -9.23
N ALA A 30 9.56 5.36 -8.35
CA ALA A 30 9.53 4.37 -7.28
C ALA A 30 8.31 4.53 -6.36
N TYR A 31 7.88 5.77 -6.08
CA TYR A 31 6.71 6.01 -5.24
C TYR A 31 5.43 5.46 -5.88
N ILE A 32 5.18 5.74 -7.17
CA ILE A 32 3.98 5.24 -7.84
C ILE A 32 4.01 3.71 -7.96
N GLN A 33 5.15 3.14 -8.34
CA GLN A 33 5.30 1.70 -8.50
C GLN A 33 5.11 0.97 -7.16
N LEU A 34 5.82 1.37 -6.11
CA LEU A 34 5.80 0.70 -4.82
C LEU A 34 4.53 1.02 -4.01
N PHE A 35 4.16 2.31 -3.91
CA PHE A 35 3.10 2.73 -3.01
C PHE A 35 1.70 2.68 -3.64
N VAL A 36 1.52 3.18 -4.85
CA VAL A 36 0.19 3.26 -5.48
C VAL A 36 -0.19 1.96 -6.18
N LEU A 37 0.74 1.36 -6.92
CA LEU A 37 0.49 0.17 -7.75
C LEU A 37 0.91 -1.15 -7.08
N GLU A 38 1.63 -1.10 -5.96
CA GLU A 38 2.18 -2.28 -5.26
C GLU A 38 3.05 -3.20 -6.12
N ARG A 39 3.74 -2.63 -7.11
CA ARG A 39 4.69 -3.31 -8.00
C ARG A 39 6.11 -3.12 -7.50
N TYR A 40 6.78 -4.20 -7.10
CA TYR A 40 8.16 -4.19 -6.64
C TYR A 40 8.95 -5.39 -7.19
N ASP A 41 10.25 -5.24 -7.38
CA ASP A 41 11.15 -6.36 -7.69
C ASP A 41 11.57 -7.07 -6.38
N PRO A 42 11.17 -8.33 -6.15
CA PRO A 42 11.51 -9.07 -4.93
C PRO A 42 13.01 -9.40 -4.80
N LYS A 43 13.81 -9.24 -5.86
CA LYS A 43 15.27 -9.34 -5.79
C LYS A 43 15.89 -8.11 -5.14
N VAL A 44 15.21 -6.96 -5.19
CA VAL A 44 15.71 -5.67 -4.68
C VAL A 44 15.05 -5.31 -3.35
N PHE A 45 13.76 -5.57 -3.20
CA PHE A 45 12.97 -5.15 -2.05
C PHE A 45 12.34 -6.33 -1.29
N GLU A 46 12.20 -6.14 0.02
CA GLU A 46 11.42 -7.00 0.90
C GLU A 46 10.34 -6.17 1.59
N PRO A 47 9.05 -6.50 1.43
CA PRO A 47 7.98 -5.80 2.13
C PRO A 47 8.06 -6.12 3.63
N VAL A 48 8.11 -5.08 4.46
CA VAL A 48 8.10 -5.20 5.93
C VAL A 48 6.74 -4.81 6.50
N ILE A 49 6.17 -3.70 5.99
CA ILE A 49 4.84 -3.21 6.38
C ILE A 49 4.09 -2.81 5.12
N LEU A 50 2.87 -3.31 4.96
CA LEU A 50 1.94 -2.94 3.89
C LEU A 50 0.61 -2.49 4.50
N ASP A 51 0.51 -1.20 4.84
CA ASP A 51 -0.74 -0.58 5.30
C ASP A 51 -1.23 0.43 4.24
N GLY A 52 -2.54 0.68 4.21
CA GLY A 52 -3.14 1.66 3.31
C GLY A 52 -2.63 3.10 3.53
N ALA A 53 -2.12 3.43 4.71
CA ALA A 53 -1.55 4.74 5.01
C ALA A 53 -0.01 4.80 4.79
N ALA A 54 0.68 3.67 4.85
CA ALA A 54 2.14 3.61 4.74
C ALA A 54 2.63 2.24 4.27
N LYS A 55 3.66 2.24 3.42
CA LYS A 55 4.36 1.01 3.00
C LYS A 55 5.85 1.15 3.26
N VAL A 56 6.42 0.12 3.88
CA VAL A 56 7.83 0.06 4.26
C VAL A 56 8.45 -1.14 3.58
N TYR A 57 9.49 -0.86 2.79
CA TYR A 57 10.28 -1.86 2.08
C TYR A 57 11.72 -1.81 2.59
N ARG A 58 12.28 -2.98 2.92
CA ARG A 58 13.71 -3.15 3.18
C ARG A 58 14.44 -3.38 1.86
N LEU A 59 15.57 -2.72 1.67
CA LEU A 59 16.47 -2.98 0.55
C LEU A 59 17.29 -4.25 0.84
N LYS A 60 17.38 -5.17 -0.13
CA LYS A 60 18.10 -6.46 0.01
C LYS A 60 19.59 -6.41 -0.36
N ARG A 61 20.11 -5.24 -0.76
CA ARG A 61 21.52 -5.08 -1.12
C ARG A 61 22.44 -5.25 0.08
#